data_AF-R5DXQ4-F1
#
_entry.id   AF-R5DXQ4-F1
#
_cell.length_a   1.000
_cell.length_b   1.000
_cell.length_c   1.000
_cell.angle_alpha   90.00
_cell.angle_beta   90.00
_cell.angle_gamma   90.00
#
_symmetry.space_group_name_H-M   'P 1'
#
loop_
_entity.id
_entity.type
_entity.pdbx_description
1 polymer ?
#
loop_
_entity_poly.entity_id
_entity_poly.type
_entity_poly.pdbx_seq_one_letter_code
_entity_poly.pdbx_strand_id
1 'polypeptide(L)'
;MTTVEIILLVAGILCLIASFMIPDEKKKESKEESSVNRQHVQELTQAEQDKVRERINDIINEQLGDISEKTEAQLDKISNTKILELNEYADTVMNEINKNHNETVFLYDMLNEKAKEVKNTVKDVNNVKKEVDKAVSESAAAIENNTAEYAYTEEVKKEEKQSPEVKILSQNDELKKQAETKNKSADKADLDIENANSKNQKILKFYKEGLDNRTIAKQLGLGVGEVKLVVDLYKNSLG
;
A
#
# COMPACT_ATOMS: atom_id res chain seq x y z
N MET A 1 -24.11 90.00 -53.66
CA MET A 1 -22.66 89.76 -53.60
C MET A 1 -21.98 90.93 -54.28
N THR A 2 -21.51 91.89 -53.50
CA THR A 2 -20.80 93.05 -54.04
C THR A 2 -19.41 92.60 -54.52
N THR A 3 -18.86 93.25 -55.54
CA THR A 3 -17.51 92.97 -56.05
C THR A 3 -16.44 93.03 -54.95
N VAL A 4 -16.67 93.83 -53.92
CA VAL A 4 -15.80 93.96 -52.74
C VAL A 4 -15.78 92.68 -51.90
N GLU A 5 -16.93 92.03 -51.69
CA GLU A 5 -17.03 90.77 -50.93
C GLU A 5 -16.25 89.62 -51.59
N ILE A 6 -16.31 89.55 -52.92
CA ILE A 6 -15.62 88.51 -53.70
C ILE A 6 -14.10 88.71 -53.62
N ILE A 7 -13.61 89.96 -53.71
CA ILE A 7 -12.18 90.28 -53.59
C ILE A 7 -11.65 89.93 -52.19
N LEU A 8 -12.42 90.22 -51.14
CA LEU A 8 -12.06 89.91 -49.75
C LEU A 8 -12.01 88.39 -49.50
N LEU A 9 -12.93 87.63 -50.09
CA LEU A 9 -12.97 86.18 -49.99
C LEU A 9 -11.76 85.53 -50.69
N VAL A 10 -11.41 85.99 -51.89
CA VAL A 10 -10.23 85.50 -52.63
C VAL A 10 -8.93 85.88 -51.91
N ALA A 11 -8.83 87.09 -51.35
CA ALA A 11 -7.69 87.51 -50.54
C ALA A 11 -7.53 86.67 -49.26
N GLY A 12 -8.64 86.30 -48.62
CA GLY A 12 -8.64 85.42 -47.44
C GLY A 12 -8.13 84.01 -47.76
N ILE A 13 -8.58 83.43 -48.89
CA ILE A 13 -8.11 82.11 -49.34
C ILE A 13 -6.61 82.15 -49.68
N LEU A 14 -6.17 83.21 -50.37
CA LEU A 14 -4.74 83.42 -50.66
C LEU A 14 -3.89 83.53 -49.39
N CYS A 15 -4.39 84.22 -48.36
CA CYS A 15 -3.68 84.35 -47.08
C CYS A 15 -3.56 83.01 -46.34
N LEU A 16 -4.59 82.15 -46.39
CA LEU A 16 -4.54 80.81 -45.80
C LEU A 16 -3.53 79.89 -46.51
N ILE A 17 -3.48 79.94 -47.84
CA ILE A 17 -2.52 79.16 -48.62
C ILE A 17 -1.08 79.68 -48.38
N ALA A 18 -0.89 80.99 -48.32
CA ALA A 18 0.40 81.60 -48.00
C ALA A 18 0.88 81.23 -46.59
N SER A 19 -0.05 81.11 -45.63
CA SER A 19 0.28 80.66 -44.26
C SER A 19 0.78 79.21 -44.20
N PHE A 20 0.42 78.37 -45.18
CA PHE A 20 0.94 77.02 -45.33
C PHE A 20 2.30 76.97 -46.05
N MET A 21 2.65 78.03 -46.81
CA MET A 21 3.92 78.15 -47.54
C MET A 21 5.05 78.76 -46.70
N ILE A 22 4.78 79.10 -45.44
CA ILE A 22 5.81 79.45 -44.46
C ILE A 22 6.18 78.17 -43.70
N PRO A 23 7.23 77.43 -44.12
CA PRO A 23 7.83 76.42 -43.28
C PRO A 23 8.46 77.09 -42.06
N ASP A 24 8.26 76.47 -40.90
CA ASP A 24 8.67 76.92 -39.58
C ASP A 24 10.21 77.02 -39.48
N GLU A 25 10.78 78.13 -39.99
CA GLU A 25 12.16 78.49 -39.76
C GLU A 25 12.30 78.96 -38.31
N LYS A 26 12.80 78.03 -37.49
CA LYS A 26 13.24 78.16 -36.09
C LYS A 26 13.66 79.59 -35.72
N LYS A 27 12.74 80.35 -35.13
CA LYS A 27 13.12 81.44 -34.23
C LYS A 27 13.61 80.83 -32.93
N LYS A 28 14.89 81.08 -32.65
CA LYS A 28 15.48 80.91 -31.33
C LYS A 28 14.73 81.80 -30.33
N GLU A 29 14.67 81.30 -29.10
CA GLU A 29 14.21 81.94 -27.87
C GLU A 29 12.71 81.86 -27.57
N SER A 30 12.31 80.79 -26.87
CA SER A 30 12.01 80.86 -25.43
C SER A 30 11.67 79.45 -24.91
N LYS A 31 12.14 79.19 -23.69
CA LYS A 31 11.79 78.04 -22.86
C LYS A 31 10.29 78.05 -22.56
N GLU A 32 9.82 76.85 -22.24
CA GLU A 32 8.59 76.51 -21.54
C GLU A 32 7.33 76.35 -22.40
N GLU A 33 6.86 75.10 -22.35
CA GLU A 33 5.46 74.70 -22.44
C GLU A 33 4.81 74.75 -23.82
N SER A 34 5.06 73.72 -24.64
CA SER A 34 3.99 72.93 -25.30
C SER A 34 4.56 71.83 -26.19
N SER A 35 4.80 70.65 -25.62
CA SER A 35 4.71 69.37 -26.35
C SER A 35 4.49 68.20 -25.36
N VAL A 36 3.51 68.37 -24.49
CA VAL A 36 2.79 67.21 -23.94
C VAL A 36 2.05 66.55 -25.11
N ASN A 37 2.22 65.24 -25.25
CA ASN A 37 1.48 64.36 -26.17
C ASN A 37 2.03 64.16 -27.60
N ARG A 38 3.27 63.66 -27.69
CA ARG A 38 3.53 62.44 -28.48
C ARG A 38 4.32 61.49 -27.60
N GLN A 39 3.66 60.47 -27.06
CA GLN A 39 4.36 59.25 -26.67
C GLN A 39 5.03 58.72 -27.93
N HIS A 40 6.30 59.09 -28.12
CA HIS A 40 7.18 58.34 -28.98
C HIS A 40 7.29 56.98 -28.31
N VAL A 41 6.57 55.99 -28.85
CA VAL A 41 6.90 54.59 -28.61
C VAL A 41 8.27 54.43 -29.26
N GLN A 42 9.30 54.67 -28.47
CA GLN A 42 10.67 54.40 -28.85
C GLN A 42 10.74 52.88 -28.88
N GLU A 43 10.76 52.29 -30.08
CA GLU A 43 11.05 50.86 -30.21
C GLU A 43 12.36 50.62 -29.47
N LEU A 44 12.29 49.84 -28.38
CA LEU A 44 13.47 49.44 -27.61
C LEU A 44 14.46 48.85 -28.60
N THR A 45 15.63 49.47 -28.69
CA THR A 45 16.71 48.94 -29.53
C THR A 45 17.10 47.55 -29.03
N GLN A 46 17.60 46.68 -29.92
CA GLN A 46 17.96 45.30 -29.58
C GLN A 46 18.86 45.22 -28.33
N ALA A 47 19.80 46.17 -28.20
CA ALA A 47 20.69 46.29 -27.05
C ALA A 47 19.98 46.67 -25.73
N GLU A 48 18.89 47.44 -25.77
CA GLU A 48 18.07 47.76 -24.58
C GLU A 48 17.19 46.57 -24.19
N GLN A 49 16.68 45.82 -25.17
CA GLN A 49 15.97 44.57 -24.91
C GLN A 49 16.89 43.53 -24.26
N ASP A 50 18.14 43.43 -24.70
CA ASP A 50 19.12 42.50 -24.12
C ASP A 50 19.45 42.87 -22.67
N LYS A 51 19.60 44.15 -22.34
CA LYS A 51 19.77 44.61 -20.95
C LYS A 51 18.55 44.32 -20.07
N VAL A 52 17.35 44.47 -20.62
CA VAL A 52 16.12 44.13 -19.89
C VAL A 52 16.04 42.61 -19.67
N ARG A 53 16.42 41.80 -20.65
CA ARG A 53 16.50 40.33 -20.52
C ARG A 53 17.51 39.91 -19.46
N GLU A 54 18.68 40.53 -19.42
CA GLU A 54 19.71 40.28 -18.42
C GLU A 54 19.19 40.56 -17.01
N ARG A 55 18.59 41.74 -16.77
CA ARG A 55 17.97 42.07 -15.47
C ARG A 55 16.85 41.13 -15.08
N ILE A 56 16.03 40.70 -16.04
CA ILE A 56 14.97 39.71 -15.78
C ILE A 56 15.60 38.39 -15.34
N ASN A 57 16.65 37.93 -16.01
CA ASN A 57 17.34 36.70 -15.63
C ASN A 57 18.00 36.81 -14.24
N ASP A 58 18.59 37.96 -13.91
CA ASP A 58 19.20 38.18 -12.59
C ASP A 58 18.15 38.12 -11.48
N ILE A 59 17.01 38.80 -11.65
CA ILE A 59 15.91 38.76 -10.69
C ILE A 59 15.34 37.34 -10.57
N ILE A 60 15.20 36.62 -11.69
CA ILE A 60 14.75 35.23 -11.68
C ILE A 60 15.73 34.35 -10.91
N ASN A 61 17.04 34.50 -11.12
CA ASN A 61 18.06 33.71 -10.44
C ASN A 61 18.09 34.00 -8.93
N GLU A 62 17.96 35.26 -8.53
CA GLU A 62 17.84 35.67 -7.13
C GLU A 62 16.59 35.06 -6.49
N GLN A 63 15.41 35.22 -7.11
CA GLN A 63 14.16 34.64 -6.62
C GLN A 63 14.19 33.11 -6.59
N LEU A 64 14.85 32.49 -7.57
CA LEU A 64 15.01 31.03 -7.61
C LEU A 64 15.89 30.54 -6.45
N GLY A 65 16.94 31.30 -6.11
CA GLY A 65 17.76 31.06 -4.92
C GLY A 65 16.93 31.12 -3.64
N ASP A 66 16.18 32.21 -3.43
CA ASP A 66 15.33 32.40 -2.26
C ASP A 66 14.25 31.30 -2.13
N ILE A 67 13.61 30.94 -3.25
CA ILE A 67 12.62 29.86 -3.27
C ILE A 67 13.29 28.53 -2.96
N SER A 68 14.49 28.28 -3.50
CA SER A 68 15.23 27.05 -3.23
C SER A 68 15.56 26.93 -1.75
N GLU A 69 16.14 27.97 -1.14
CA GLU A 69 16.50 27.98 0.28
C GLU A 69 15.26 27.80 1.16
N LYS A 70 14.17 28.52 0.86
CA LYS A 70 12.92 28.38 1.60
C LYS A 70 12.30 26.99 1.44
N THR A 71 12.39 26.40 0.25
CA THR A 71 11.89 25.06 -0.03
C THR A 71 12.71 24.00 0.70
N GLU A 72 14.04 24.13 0.70
CA GLU A 72 14.96 23.25 1.44
C GLU A 72 14.66 23.31 2.94
N ALA A 73 14.56 24.52 3.50
CA ALA A 73 14.22 24.68 4.92
C ALA A 73 12.83 24.12 5.29
N GLN A 74 11.84 24.27 4.40
CA GLN A 74 10.51 23.68 4.60
C GLN A 74 10.53 22.15 4.47
N LEU A 75 11.28 21.62 3.50
CA LEU A 75 11.47 20.18 3.32
C LEU A 75 12.17 19.56 4.52
N ASP A 76 13.22 20.18 5.05
CA ASP A 76 13.92 19.72 6.25
C ASP A 76 12.97 19.68 7.45
N LYS A 77 12.15 20.73 7.63
CA LYS A 77 11.16 20.76 8.69
C LYS A 77 10.13 19.65 8.54
N ILE A 78 9.56 19.49 7.35
CA ILE A 78 8.56 18.44 7.07
C ILE A 78 9.17 17.06 7.24
N SER A 79 10.38 16.84 6.73
CA SER A 79 11.13 15.60 6.83
C SER A 79 11.35 15.22 8.30
N ASN A 80 11.85 16.15 9.11
CA ASN A 80 12.04 15.94 10.55
C ASN A 80 10.73 15.63 11.27
N THR A 81 9.65 16.36 10.99
CA THR A 81 8.32 16.06 11.55
C THR A 81 7.83 14.67 11.11
N LYS A 82 7.98 14.30 9.84
CA LYS A 82 7.55 12.99 9.35
C LYS A 82 8.37 11.85 9.92
N ILE A 83 9.67 12.04 10.11
CA ILE A 83 10.53 11.08 10.81
C ILE A 83 10.05 10.91 12.25
N LEU A 84 9.71 11.99 12.95
CA LEU A 84 9.17 11.91 14.32
C LEU A 84 7.84 11.13 14.36
N GLU A 85 6.88 11.50 13.51
CA GLU A 85 5.57 10.83 13.43
C GLU A 85 5.73 9.34 13.07
N LEU A 86 6.64 9.01 12.15
CA LEU A 86 6.93 7.63 11.77
C LEU A 86 7.57 6.84 12.91
N ASN A 87 8.46 7.46 13.70
CA ASN A 87 9.02 6.82 14.89
C ASN A 87 7.94 6.55 15.95
N GLU A 88 7.08 7.51 16.24
CA GLU A 88 5.97 7.33 17.20
C GLU A 88 5.00 6.23 16.76
N TYR A 89 4.68 6.19 15.46
CA TYR A 89 3.89 5.11 14.89
C TYR A 89 4.60 3.75 14.98
N ALA A 90 5.90 3.70 14.65
CA ALA A 90 6.70 2.49 14.74
C ALA A 90 6.76 1.96 16.17
N ASP A 91 6.94 2.82 17.17
CA ASP A 91 6.95 2.45 18.59
C ASP A 91 5.60 1.86 19.01
N THR A 92 4.49 2.46 18.56
CA THR A 92 3.14 1.94 18.83
C THR A 92 2.95 0.54 18.24
N VAL A 93 3.28 0.37 16.96
CA VAL A 93 3.18 -0.92 16.27
C VAL A 93 4.10 -1.95 16.92
N MET A 94 5.32 -1.58 17.29
CA MET A 94 6.28 -2.49 17.92
C MET A 94 5.80 -2.93 19.30
N ASN A 95 5.18 -2.03 20.06
CA ASN A 95 4.58 -2.36 21.35
C ASN A 95 3.38 -3.31 21.19
N GLU A 96 2.53 -3.10 20.19
CA GLU A 96 1.44 -4.02 19.87
C GLU A 96 1.95 -5.39 19.42
N ILE A 97 3.00 -5.44 18.59
CA ILE A 97 3.66 -6.69 18.18
C ILE A 97 4.22 -7.41 19.41
N ASN A 98 4.91 -6.70 20.31
CA ASN A 98 5.46 -7.28 21.53
C ASN A 98 4.35 -7.85 22.43
N LYS A 99 3.26 -7.08 22.63
CA LYS A 99 2.09 -7.53 23.38
C LYS A 99 1.48 -8.79 22.78
N ASN A 100 1.25 -8.79 21.46
CA ASN A 100 0.66 -9.93 20.76
C ASN A 100 1.58 -11.16 20.78
N HIS A 101 2.89 -10.95 20.65
CA HIS A 101 3.88 -12.02 20.79
C HIS A 101 3.82 -12.64 22.20
N ASN A 102 3.81 -11.83 23.24
CA ASN A 102 3.71 -12.31 24.62
C ASN A 102 2.40 -13.06 24.87
N GLU A 103 1.27 -12.54 24.35
CA GLU A 103 -0.03 -13.20 24.47
C GLU A 103 -0.04 -14.54 23.73
N THR A 104 0.55 -14.61 22.53
CA THR A 104 0.66 -15.85 21.75
C THR A 104 1.52 -16.90 22.45
N VAL A 105 2.68 -16.50 22.99
CA VAL A 105 3.56 -17.38 23.78
C VAL A 105 2.83 -17.87 25.03
N PHE A 106 2.14 -16.96 25.74
CA PHE A 106 1.35 -17.30 26.91
C PHE A 106 0.23 -18.29 26.60
N LEU A 107 -0.50 -18.10 25.49
CA LEU A 107 -1.53 -19.04 25.02
C LEU A 107 -0.92 -20.41 24.68
N TYR A 108 0.27 -20.43 24.08
CA TYR A 108 0.99 -21.67 23.79
C TYR A 108 1.36 -22.43 25.08
N ASP A 109 1.90 -21.71 26.08
CA ASP A 109 2.25 -22.29 27.37
C ASP A 109 1.03 -22.83 28.11
N MET A 110 -0.07 -22.06 28.14
CA MET A 110 -1.32 -22.50 28.77
C MET A 110 -1.92 -23.72 28.05
N LEU A 111 -1.88 -23.74 26.70
CA LEU A 111 -2.36 -24.89 25.93
C LEU A 111 -1.53 -26.14 26.26
N ASN A 112 -0.21 -25.99 26.37
CA ASN A 112 0.67 -27.10 26.71
C ASN A 112 0.45 -27.58 28.16
N GLU A 113 0.25 -26.66 29.10
CA GLU A 113 -0.13 -26.99 30.48
C GLU A 113 -1.47 -27.72 30.54
N LYS A 114 -2.49 -27.24 29.84
CA LYS A 114 -3.81 -27.88 29.76
C LYS A 114 -3.75 -29.25 29.10
N ALA A 115 -2.93 -29.42 28.06
CA ALA A 115 -2.70 -30.74 27.45
C ALA A 115 -2.04 -31.71 28.45
N LYS A 116 -1.12 -31.23 29.29
CA LYS A 116 -0.48 -32.02 30.35
C LYS A 116 -1.46 -32.38 31.46
N GLU A 117 -2.29 -31.45 31.91
CA GLU A 117 -3.37 -31.69 32.88
C GLU A 117 -4.35 -32.74 32.37
N VAL A 118 -4.87 -32.59 31.14
CA VAL A 118 -5.77 -33.57 30.52
C VAL A 118 -5.13 -34.94 30.44
N LYS A 119 -3.85 -35.03 30.04
CA LYS A 119 -3.12 -36.30 29.99
C LYS A 119 -3.00 -36.96 31.36
N ASN A 120 -2.77 -36.18 32.41
CA ASN A 120 -2.70 -36.70 33.77
C ASN A 120 -4.09 -37.16 34.27
N THR A 121 -5.13 -36.37 34.08
CA THR A 121 -6.51 -36.77 34.43
C THR A 121 -6.93 -38.04 33.70
N VAL A 122 -6.60 -38.19 32.41
CA VAL A 122 -6.88 -39.43 31.66
C VAL A 122 -6.12 -40.63 32.23
N LYS A 123 -4.87 -40.44 32.68
CA LYS A 123 -4.13 -41.50 33.37
C LYS A 123 -4.80 -41.88 34.68
N ASP A 124 -5.22 -40.90 35.48
CA ASP A 124 -5.86 -41.13 36.77
C ASP A 124 -7.20 -41.87 36.59
N VAL A 125 -8.02 -41.46 35.63
CA VAL A 125 -9.28 -42.17 35.28
C VAL A 125 -9.00 -43.60 34.83
N ASN A 126 -7.96 -43.84 34.03
CA ASN A 126 -7.60 -45.19 33.58
C ASN A 126 -7.09 -46.06 34.74
N ASN A 127 -6.32 -45.48 35.66
CA ASN A 127 -5.87 -46.18 36.87
C ASN A 127 -7.05 -46.55 37.76
N VAL A 128 -7.97 -45.61 38.02
CA VAL A 128 -9.20 -45.88 38.78
C VAL A 128 -10.05 -46.95 38.09
N LYS A 129 -10.22 -46.89 36.76
CA LYS A 129 -10.97 -47.92 36.04
C LYS A 129 -10.32 -49.30 36.19
N LYS A 130 -8.99 -49.39 36.08
CA LYS A 130 -8.26 -50.65 36.29
C LYS A 130 -8.40 -51.17 37.72
N GLU A 131 -8.37 -50.29 38.72
CA GLU A 131 -8.59 -50.68 40.12
C GLU A 131 -10.03 -51.14 40.37
N VAL A 132 -11.01 -50.47 39.76
CA VAL A 132 -12.42 -50.88 39.81
C VAL A 132 -12.62 -52.22 39.10
N ASP A 133 -12.08 -52.40 37.90
CA ASP A 133 -12.16 -53.67 37.17
C ASP A 133 -11.48 -54.81 37.97
N LYS A 134 -10.37 -54.52 38.66
CA LYS A 134 -9.68 -55.47 39.54
C LYS A 134 -10.49 -55.78 40.80
N ALA A 135 -11.08 -54.78 41.45
CA ALA A 135 -11.92 -54.97 42.62
C ALA A 135 -13.24 -55.70 42.28
N VAL A 136 -13.82 -55.43 41.11
CA VAL A 136 -14.99 -56.16 40.61
C VAL A 136 -14.61 -57.62 40.33
N SER A 137 -13.46 -57.88 39.68
CA SER A 137 -12.96 -59.24 39.45
C SER A 137 -12.60 -59.97 40.75
N GLU A 138 -12.00 -59.30 41.73
CA GLU A 138 -11.66 -59.88 43.03
C GLU A 138 -12.90 -60.12 43.89
N SER A 139 -13.91 -59.23 43.81
CA SER A 139 -15.21 -59.44 44.46
C SER A 139 -16.02 -60.56 43.80
N ALA A 140 -15.94 -60.69 42.47
CA ALA A 140 -16.55 -61.80 41.75
C ALA A 140 -15.88 -63.14 42.09
N ALA A 141 -14.55 -63.17 42.24
CA ALA A 141 -13.81 -64.36 42.68
C ALA A 141 -14.01 -64.69 44.17
N ALA A 142 -14.28 -63.70 45.02
CA ALA A 142 -14.60 -63.91 46.43
C ALA A 142 -16.02 -64.48 46.64
N ILE A 143 -16.95 -64.21 45.71
CA ILE A 143 -18.31 -64.79 45.72
C ILE A 143 -18.30 -66.29 45.35
N GLU A 144 -17.26 -66.79 44.65
CA GLU A 144 -17.15 -68.21 44.28
C GLU A 144 -16.68 -69.13 45.44
N ASN A 145 -16.26 -68.57 46.59
CA ASN A 145 -15.73 -69.35 47.72
C ASN A 145 -16.63 -69.34 48.98
N ASN A 146 -17.91 -68.99 48.85
CA ASN A 146 -18.86 -69.18 49.94
C ASN A 146 -20.20 -69.77 49.46
N THR A 147 -20.39 -71.04 49.82
CA THR A 147 -21.67 -71.72 49.98
C THR A 147 -22.24 -72.39 48.73
N ALA A 148 -21.94 -73.68 48.64
CA ALA A 148 -22.82 -74.68 48.03
C ALA A 148 -24.11 -74.84 48.86
N GLU A 149 -25.20 -75.18 48.15
CA GLU A 149 -26.58 -75.48 48.61
C GLU A 149 -27.40 -74.24 49.04
N TYR A 150 -28.50 -73.87 48.39
CA TYR A 150 -29.59 -74.69 47.84
C TYR A 150 -30.13 -74.15 46.51
N ALA A 151 -30.51 -75.10 45.65
CA ALA A 151 -31.20 -74.91 44.38
C ALA A 151 -32.67 -74.48 44.57
N TYR A 152 -33.19 -73.63 43.69
CA TYR A 152 -34.36 -73.94 42.84
C TYR A 152 -34.39 -72.97 41.63
N THR A 153 -34.74 -73.57 40.50
CA THR A 153 -34.58 -73.16 39.10
C THR A 153 -35.84 -72.54 38.50
N GLU A 154 -35.67 -71.63 37.53
CA GLU A 154 -36.37 -71.56 36.22
C GLU A 154 -35.80 -70.32 35.48
N GLU A 155 -34.83 -70.46 34.56
CA GLU A 155 -34.99 -70.66 33.10
C GLU A 155 -36.12 -69.81 32.48
N VAL A 156 -35.94 -68.92 31.50
CA VAL A 156 -35.61 -69.10 30.07
C VAL A 156 -35.52 -67.65 29.49
N LYS A 157 -34.60 -67.18 28.63
CA LYS A 157 -34.28 -67.63 27.27
C LYS A 157 -33.00 -66.97 26.74
N LYS A 158 -32.23 -67.79 26.02
CA LYS A 158 -31.09 -67.48 25.17
C LYS A 158 -31.48 -66.60 23.98
N GLU A 159 -30.55 -65.74 23.55
CA GLU A 159 -30.18 -65.65 22.13
C GLU A 159 -28.65 -65.69 22.00
N GLU A 160 -28.23 -66.38 20.96
CA GLU A 160 -26.89 -66.93 20.74
C GLU A 160 -25.90 -65.93 20.16
N LYS A 161 -24.64 -66.26 20.46
CA LYS A 161 -23.40 -65.95 19.75
C LYS A 161 -23.57 -65.61 18.27
N GLN A 162 -22.84 -64.58 17.85
CA GLN A 162 -22.06 -64.62 16.62
C GLN A 162 -20.82 -63.73 16.74
N SER A 163 -19.66 -64.38 16.85
CA SER A 163 -18.44 -63.92 16.19
C SER A 163 -18.36 -64.78 14.92
N PRO A 164 -18.10 -64.25 13.71
CA PRO A 164 -16.79 -63.66 13.41
C PRO A 164 -16.78 -62.48 12.41
N GLU A 165 -15.74 -61.66 12.57
CA GLU A 165 -14.90 -61.07 11.51
C GLU A 165 -15.59 -60.42 10.29
N VAL A 166 -15.70 -59.09 10.29
CA VAL A 166 -15.61 -58.28 9.06
C VAL A 166 -14.76 -57.05 9.31
N LYS A 167 -13.59 -57.04 8.67
CA LYS A 167 -12.87 -55.89 8.10
C LYS A 167 -13.41 -54.50 8.50
N ILE A 168 -12.65 -53.80 9.33
CA ILE A 168 -12.28 -52.43 8.96
C ILE A 168 -10.91 -52.54 8.30
N LEU A 169 -10.96 -52.90 7.03
CA LEU A 169 -9.93 -52.58 6.07
C LEU A 169 -9.63 -51.09 6.23
N SER A 170 -8.36 -50.75 6.42
CA SER A 170 -7.71 -49.66 5.70
C SER A 170 -8.68 -48.73 4.96
N GLN A 171 -9.15 -47.69 5.64
CA GLN A 171 -9.32 -46.40 5.01
C GLN A 171 -8.27 -45.47 5.61
N ASN A 172 -7.06 -45.74 5.15
CA ASN A 172 -5.95 -44.80 5.07
C ASN A 172 -6.18 -43.74 3.96
N ASP A 173 -7.41 -43.55 3.49
CA ASP A 173 -7.79 -42.55 2.50
C ASP A 173 -9.25 -42.16 2.76
N GLU A 174 -9.47 -41.19 3.66
CA GLU A 174 -10.56 -40.18 3.57
C GLU A 174 -10.68 -39.27 4.81
N LEU A 175 -9.95 -39.51 5.91
CA LEU A 175 -9.73 -38.49 6.96
C LEU A 175 -8.39 -37.74 6.81
N LYS A 176 -7.91 -37.67 5.56
CA LYS A 176 -6.89 -36.70 5.10
C LYS A 176 -7.52 -35.41 4.53
N LYS A 177 -8.83 -35.23 4.69
CA LYS A 177 -9.58 -34.04 4.26
C LYS A 177 -10.52 -33.51 5.36
N GLN A 178 -10.02 -33.36 6.57
CA GLN A 178 -10.49 -32.31 7.49
C GLN A 178 -9.50 -32.05 8.65
N ALA A 179 -8.22 -32.31 8.41
CA ALA A 179 -7.11 -31.84 9.26
C ALA A 179 -6.54 -30.49 8.76
N GLU A 180 -7.31 -29.75 7.96
CA GLU A 180 -6.90 -28.47 7.37
C GLU A 180 -7.94 -27.38 7.61
N THR A 181 -8.39 -27.15 8.85
CA THR A 181 -8.90 -25.81 9.18
C THR A 181 -8.87 -25.55 10.68
N LYS A 182 -8.21 -24.44 11.03
CA LYS A 182 -8.07 -23.84 12.37
C LYS A 182 -6.84 -24.24 13.18
N ASN A 183 -5.69 -24.21 12.53
CA ASN A 183 -4.51 -23.55 13.09
C ASN A 183 -3.92 -22.70 11.95
N LYS A 184 -4.22 -21.39 11.94
CA LYS A 184 -3.85 -20.54 10.80
C LYS A 184 -3.43 -19.15 11.24
N SER A 185 -2.31 -19.07 11.96
CA SER A 185 -1.61 -17.79 12.15
C SER A 185 -0.09 -17.91 12.41
N ALA A 186 0.52 -19.10 12.34
CA ALA A 186 1.97 -19.24 12.45
C ALA A 186 2.65 -19.92 11.24
N ASP A 187 1.94 -20.75 10.47
CA ASP A 187 2.49 -21.42 9.25
C ASP A 187 2.20 -20.68 7.93
N LYS A 188 1.50 -19.54 7.97
CA LYS A 188 1.18 -18.79 6.74
C LYS A 188 2.37 -18.04 6.16
N ALA A 189 3.29 -17.53 6.99
CA ALA A 189 4.39 -16.71 6.49
C ALA A 189 5.35 -17.53 5.60
N ASP A 190 5.72 -18.74 6.01
CA ASP A 190 6.61 -19.60 5.21
C ASP A 190 5.92 -20.18 3.96
N LEU A 191 4.64 -20.57 4.05
CA LEU A 191 3.87 -21.03 2.89
C LEU A 191 3.57 -19.89 1.90
N ASP A 192 3.36 -18.66 2.37
CA ASP A 192 3.12 -17.50 1.53
C ASP A 192 4.43 -17.01 0.86
N ILE A 193 5.60 -17.18 1.50
CA ILE A 193 6.92 -16.92 0.91
C ILE A 193 7.25 -17.95 -0.19
N GLU A 194 7.01 -19.23 0.04
CA GLU A 194 7.23 -20.28 -0.97
C GLU A 194 6.26 -20.12 -2.16
N ASN A 195 5.01 -19.75 -1.88
CA ASN A 195 3.99 -19.48 -2.91
C ASN A 195 4.29 -18.20 -3.70
N ALA A 196 4.75 -17.13 -3.04
CA ALA A 196 5.20 -15.90 -3.73
C ALA A 196 6.40 -16.18 -4.65
N ASN A 197 7.36 -16.99 -4.19
CA ASN A 197 8.48 -17.44 -5.03
C ASN A 197 7.99 -18.29 -6.21
N SER A 198 7.04 -19.20 -6.00
CA SER A 198 6.42 -20.01 -7.06
C SER A 198 5.70 -19.14 -8.11
N LYS A 199 4.98 -18.10 -7.68
CA LYS A 199 4.32 -17.13 -8.58
C LYS A 199 5.35 -16.33 -9.38
N ASN A 200 6.38 -15.81 -8.72
CA ASN A 200 7.45 -15.05 -9.37
C ASN A 200 8.19 -15.91 -10.41
N GLN A 201 8.47 -17.17 -10.10
CA GLN A 201 9.07 -18.11 -11.08
C GLN A 201 8.18 -18.34 -12.30
N LYS A 202 6.85 -18.43 -12.13
CA LYS A 202 5.91 -18.58 -13.26
C LYS A 202 5.87 -17.32 -14.13
N ILE A 203 5.90 -16.13 -13.54
CA ILE A 203 6.00 -14.86 -14.27
C ILE A 203 7.23 -14.86 -15.17
N LEU A 204 8.39 -15.27 -14.63
CA LEU A 204 9.64 -15.31 -15.37
C LEU A 204 9.66 -16.36 -16.48
N LYS A 205 8.98 -17.51 -16.30
CA LYS A 205 8.84 -18.52 -17.37
C LYS A 205 8.05 -17.97 -18.56
N PHE A 206 6.88 -17.40 -18.32
CA PHE A 206 6.07 -16.83 -19.41
C PHE A 206 6.75 -15.62 -20.06
N TYR A 207 7.49 -14.83 -19.29
CA TYR A 207 8.29 -13.74 -19.84
C TYR A 207 9.42 -14.24 -20.75
N LYS A 208 10.10 -15.33 -20.37
CA LYS A 208 11.12 -16.00 -21.21
C LYS A 208 10.54 -16.63 -22.47
N GLU A 209 9.29 -17.09 -22.40
CA GLU A 209 8.52 -17.58 -23.56
C GLU A 209 8.05 -16.43 -24.49
N GLY A 210 8.33 -15.16 -24.14
CA GLY A 210 8.04 -13.99 -24.97
C GLY A 210 6.62 -13.45 -24.82
N LEU A 211 5.88 -13.86 -23.80
CA LEU A 211 4.53 -13.35 -23.55
C LEU A 211 4.57 -11.91 -23.01
N ASP A 212 3.61 -11.09 -23.44
CA ASP A 212 3.44 -9.73 -22.96
C ASP A 212 2.97 -9.69 -21.49
N ASN A 213 3.42 -8.69 -20.74
CA ASN A 213 3.16 -8.52 -19.31
C ASN A 213 1.66 -8.50 -18.98
N ARG A 214 0.82 -7.97 -19.89
CA ARG A 214 -0.64 -7.95 -19.72
C ARG A 214 -1.26 -9.34 -19.85
N THR A 215 -0.72 -10.18 -20.73
CA THR A 215 -1.19 -11.56 -20.92
C THR A 215 -0.79 -12.42 -19.73
N ILE A 216 0.44 -12.24 -19.22
CA ILE A 216 0.93 -12.93 -18.02
C ILE A 216 0.06 -12.59 -16.80
N ALA A 217 -0.26 -11.30 -16.61
CA ALA A 217 -1.13 -10.83 -15.55
C ALA A 217 -2.52 -11.48 -15.61
N LYS A 218 -3.13 -11.59 -16.79
CA LYS A 218 -4.42 -12.26 -16.98
C LYS A 218 -4.35 -13.77 -16.73
N GLN A 219 -3.31 -14.44 -17.21
CA GLN A 219 -3.14 -15.89 -17.09
C GLN A 219 -2.91 -16.32 -15.64
N LEU A 220 -2.18 -15.51 -14.87
CA LEU A 220 -1.82 -15.79 -13.47
C LEU A 220 -2.75 -15.13 -12.45
N GLY A 221 -3.71 -14.32 -12.89
CA GLY A 221 -4.60 -13.55 -12.01
C GLY A 221 -3.87 -12.52 -11.15
N LEU A 222 -2.78 -11.95 -11.67
CA LEU A 222 -1.90 -11.00 -10.98
C LEU A 222 -2.10 -9.57 -11.49
N GLY A 223 -1.70 -8.58 -10.71
CA GLY A 223 -1.70 -7.19 -11.15
C GLY A 223 -0.64 -6.95 -12.23
N VAL A 224 -0.96 -6.15 -13.27
CA VAL A 224 -0.01 -5.81 -14.34
C VAL A 224 1.24 -5.10 -13.79
N GLY A 225 1.09 -4.32 -12.71
CA GLY A 225 2.20 -3.68 -12.00
C GLY A 225 3.11 -4.67 -11.27
N GLU A 226 2.55 -5.71 -10.66
CA GLU A 226 3.32 -6.76 -9.95
C GLU A 226 4.17 -7.56 -10.94
N VAL A 227 3.58 -7.95 -12.07
CA VAL A 227 4.29 -8.64 -13.16
C VAL A 227 5.44 -7.78 -13.68
N LYS A 228 5.20 -6.48 -13.90
CA LYS A 228 6.24 -5.56 -14.37
C LYS A 228 7.39 -5.43 -13.37
N LEU A 229 7.09 -5.29 -12.08
CA LEU A 229 8.10 -5.18 -11.03
C LEU A 229 9.02 -6.41 -10.99
N VAL A 230 8.46 -7.62 -11.07
CA VAL A 230 9.23 -8.88 -11.05
C VAL A 230 10.12 -9.00 -12.29
N VAL A 231 9.61 -8.62 -13.47
CA VAL A 231 10.38 -8.62 -14.72
C VAL A 231 11.52 -7.59 -14.68
N ASP A 232 11.27 -6.39 -14.18
CA ASP A 232 12.27 -5.33 -14.09
C ASP A 232 13.39 -5.68 -13.09
N LEU A 233 13.04 -6.29 -11.95
CA LEU A 233 14.03 -6.84 -11.00
C LEU A 233 14.88 -7.95 -11.61
N TYR A 234 14.28 -8.84 -12.40
CA TYR A 234 15.01 -9.90 -13.10
C TYR A 234 15.96 -9.37 -14.16
N LYS A 235 15.54 -8.36 -14.94
CA LYS A 235 16.42 -7.68 -15.92
C LYS A 235 17.59 -7.00 -15.23
N ASN A 236 17.35 -6.33 -14.11
CA ASN A 236 18.39 -5.64 -13.34
C ASN A 236 19.36 -6.62 -12.65
N SER A 237 18.91 -7.83 -12.31
CA SER A 237 19.76 -8.88 -11.75
C SER A 237 20.65 -9.60 -12.78
N LEU A 238 20.38 -9.43 -14.07
CA LEU A 238 21.14 -10.04 -15.18
C LEU A 238 22.13 -9.08 -15.85
N GLY A 239 22.06 -7.79 -15.51
CA GLY A 239 23.03 -6.77 -15.92
C GLY A 239 24.14 -6.62 -14.90
#